data_AF-A0A831M0A0-F1
#
_entry.id   AF-A0A831M0A0-F1
#
_cell.length_a   1.000
_cell.length_b   1.000
_cell.length_c   1.000
_cell.angle_alpha   90.00
_cell.angle_beta   90.00
_cell.angle_gamma   90.00
#
_symmetry.space_group_name_H-M   'P 1'
#
loop_
_entity.id
_entity.type
_entity.pdbx_description
1 polymer ?
#
loop_
_entity_poly.entity_id
_entity_poly.type
_entity_poly.pdbx_seq_one_letter_code
_entity_poly.pdbx_strand_id
1 'polypeptide(L)'
;EWEIHNATMDAHPIHVHQVKFQVVGRQTMMGPGAMMTGMMPPIDMGMLMPAEANESGWKDTVIAYPGQITRVRATFDLPGLYVWHCHIVEHEDNEMMRPFCVSDPSNPAACPPSDGGEMPGMPM
;
A
#
# COMPACT_ATOMS: atom_id res chain seq x y z
N GLU A 1 7.34 6.80 -5.32
CA GLU A 1 6.58 7.08 -4.08
C GLU A 1 5.23 6.38 -4.21
N TRP A 2 4.73 5.76 -3.15
CA TRP A 2 3.42 5.09 -3.13
C TRP A 2 2.47 5.81 -2.17
N GLU A 3 1.21 5.88 -2.54
CA GLU A 3 0.12 6.36 -1.69
C GLU A 3 -0.83 5.19 -1.38
N ILE A 4 -1.10 4.98 -0.10
CA ILE A 4 -2.01 3.94 0.39
C ILE A 4 -3.25 4.65 0.92
N HIS A 5 -4.36 4.52 0.20
CA HIS A 5 -5.63 5.14 0.52
C HIS A 5 -6.48 4.12 1.28
N ASN A 6 -6.69 4.36 2.58
CA ASN A 6 -7.55 3.47 3.38
C ASN A 6 -8.92 4.13 3.57
N ALA A 7 -9.92 3.68 2.81
CA ALA A 7 -11.31 4.12 2.94
C ALA A 7 -12.15 3.21 3.87
N THR A 8 -11.52 2.20 4.49
CA THR A 8 -12.20 1.29 5.42
C THR A 8 -12.21 1.86 6.84
N MET A 9 -12.94 1.19 7.73
CA MET A 9 -13.01 1.56 9.16
C MET A 9 -11.86 0.99 10.00
N ASP A 10 -11.09 0.05 9.44
CA ASP A 10 -10.04 -0.67 10.15
C ASP A 10 -8.65 -0.20 9.72
N ALA A 11 -7.69 -0.30 10.64
CA ALA A 11 -6.29 -0.05 10.33
C ALA A 11 -5.65 -1.30 9.71
N HIS A 12 -4.88 -1.13 8.63
CA HIS A 12 -4.24 -2.25 7.94
C HIS A 12 -2.72 -2.09 7.99
N PRO A 13 -1.96 -3.05 8.57
CA PRO A 13 -0.51 -3.06 8.47
C PRO A 13 -0.10 -3.51 7.06
N ILE A 14 0.32 -2.58 6.21
CA ILE A 14 0.72 -2.87 4.84
C ILE A 14 2.21 -3.18 4.78
N HIS A 15 2.55 -4.38 4.30
CA HIS A 15 3.91 -4.86 4.08
C HIS A 15 4.26 -4.88 2.59
N VAL A 16 5.48 -4.49 2.25
CA VAL A 16 6.00 -4.49 0.87
C VAL A 16 7.26 -5.35 0.82
N HIS A 17 7.26 -6.39 -0.02
CA HIS A 17 8.44 -7.23 -0.22
C HIS A 17 9.57 -6.47 -0.94
N GLN A 18 10.77 -7.04 -0.93
CA GLN A 18 12.03 -6.53 -1.53
C GLN A 18 12.66 -5.33 -0.82
N VAL A 19 11.86 -4.33 -0.44
CA VAL A 19 12.38 -3.03 0.00
C VAL A 19 12.15 -2.77 1.49
N LYS A 20 12.99 -1.90 2.04
CA LYS A 20 12.56 -1.00 3.10
C LYS A 20 12.25 0.37 2.51
N PHE A 21 11.36 1.09 3.14
CA PHE A 21 10.92 2.42 2.74
C PHE A 21 10.95 3.40 3.91
N GLN A 22 10.91 4.69 3.58
CA GLN A 22 10.70 5.76 4.54
C GLN A 22 9.22 6.12 4.55
N VAL A 23 8.63 6.25 5.75
CA VAL A 23 7.29 6.84 5.89
C VAL A 23 7.44 8.35 5.71
N VAL A 24 6.72 8.91 4.73
CA VAL A 24 6.75 10.35 4.47
C VAL A 24 5.79 11.06 5.43
N GLY A 25 4.61 10.49 5.63
CA GLY A 25 3.57 11.08 6.45
C GLY A 25 2.18 10.58 6.08
N ARG A 26 1.17 11.19 6.70
CA ARG A 26 -0.24 10.86 6.50
C ARG A 26 -1.09 12.10 6.28
N GLN A 27 -2.12 11.96 5.47
CA GLN A 27 -3.05 13.03 5.16
C GLN A 27 -4.48 12.55 5.38
N THR A 28 -5.30 13.34 6.07
CA THR A 28 -6.72 13.06 6.21
C THR A 28 -7.39 13.11 4.84
N MET A 29 -8.16 12.05 4.52
CA MET A 29 -8.96 11.92 3.30
C MET A 29 -10.45 12.01 3.61
N MET A 30 -10.87 11.46 4.76
CA MET A 30 -12.27 11.42 5.20
C MET A 30 -12.36 11.91 6.65
N GLY A 31 -13.24 12.88 6.90
CA GLY A 31 -13.52 13.35 8.26
C GLY A 31 -14.34 12.33 9.08
N PRO A 32 -14.41 12.48 10.41
CA PRO A 32 -15.09 11.50 11.29
C PRO A 32 -16.57 11.23 10.93
N GLY A 33 -17.30 12.25 10.47
CA GLY A 33 -18.71 12.10 10.06
C GLY A 33 -18.91 11.37 8.73
N ALA A 34 -17.91 11.39 7.86
CA ALA A 34 -17.95 10.70 6.57
C ALA A 34 -17.79 9.19 6.69
N MET A 35 -16.86 8.78 7.55
CA MET A 35 -16.67 7.37 7.89
C MET A 35 -17.95 6.73 8.44
N MET A 36 -18.71 7.46 9.26
CA MET A 36 -19.94 6.98 9.88
C MET A 36 -21.14 6.94 8.95
N THR A 37 -21.17 7.77 7.90
CA THR A 37 -22.32 7.90 7.00
C THR A 37 -22.15 7.16 5.68
N GLY A 38 -20.95 6.65 5.38
CA GLY A 38 -20.61 6.08 4.07
C GLY A 38 -20.66 7.11 2.93
N MET A 39 -20.94 8.38 3.24
CA MET A 39 -20.91 9.47 2.28
C MET A 39 -19.48 10.00 2.23
N MET A 40 -18.85 9.91 1.06
CA MET A 40 -17.64 10.68 0.77
C MET A 40 -18.01 12.17 0.83
N PRO A 41 -17.51 12.92 1.82
CA PRO A 41 -17.67 14.37 1.85
C PRO A 41 -16.79 14.91 0.72
N PRO A 42 -16.90 16.21 0.36
CA PRO A 42 -15.85 16.86 -0.41
C PRO A 42 -14.51 16.54 0.28
N ILE A 43 -13.53 16.06 -0.49
CA ILE A 43 -12.23 15.66 0.05
C ILE A 43 -11.65 16.86 0.80
N ASP A 44 -11.75 16.88 2.12
CA ASP A 44 -10.96 17.76 2.96
C ASP A 44 -9.58 17.10 3.04
N MET A 45 -8.79 17.31 1.98
CA MET A 45 -7.38 16.94 1.97
C MET A 45 -6.71 17.78 3.04
N GLY A 46 -6.70 17.26 4.26
CA GLY A 46 -6.06 17.90 5.39
C GLY A 46 -4.58 18.16 5.12
N MET A 47 -3.89 18.82 6.04
CA MET A 47 -2.44 18.98 5.88
C MET A 47 -1.73 17.62 5.96
N LEU A 48 -0.65 17.46 5.20
CA LEU A 48 0.24 16.30 5.33
C LEU A 48 0.95 16.38 6.68
N MET A 49 0.57 15.50 7.59
CA MET A 49 1.24 15.33 8.87
C MET A 49 2.49 14.47 8.65
N PRO A 50 3.64 14.82 9.24
CA PRO A 50 4.86 14.01 9.11
C PRO A 50 4.67 12.62 9.72
N ALA A 51 5.57 11.69 9.38
CA ALA A 51 5.64 10.38 10.00
C ALA A 51 5.77 10.48 11.53
N GLU A 52 5.28 9.46 12.24
CA GLU A 52 5.43 9.40 13.69
C GLU A 52 6.91 9.28 14.08
N ALA A 53 7.25 9.69 15.31
CA ALA A 53 8.65 9.69 15.76
C ALA A 53 9.30 8.29 15.75
N ASN A 54 8.52 7.23 15.95
CA ASN A 54 8.93 5.82 15.86
C ASN A 54 8.95 5.27 14.42
N GLU A 55 8.52 6.05 13.43
CA GLU A 55 8.48 5.72 12.01
C GLU A 55 9.53 6.49 11.19
N SER A 56 10.37 7.33 11.82
CA SER A 56 11.38 8.15 11.13
C SER A 56 12.54 7.36 10.53
N GLY A 57 12.60 6.05 10.77
CA GLY A 57 13.60 5.14 10.21
C GLY A 57 13.11 4.40 8.96
N TRP A 58 13.85 3.38 8.58
CA TRP A 58 13.47 2.47 7.50
C TRP A 58 12.50 1.40 8.01
N LYS A 59 11.39 1.22 7.29
CA LYS A 59 10.31 0.27 7.60
C LYS A 59 10.06 -0.64 6.40
N ASP A 60 9.58 -1.84 6.63
CA ASP A 60 9.04 -2.72 5.59
C ASP A 60 7.52 -2.88 5.72
N THR A 61 6.96 -2.41 6.84
CA THR A 61 5.54 -2.48 7.19
C THR A 61 5.10 -1.17 7.83
N VAL A 62 3.97 -0.63 7.37
CA VAL A 62 3.39 0.62 7.87
C VAL A 62 1.91 0.46 8.18
N ILE A 63 1.43 1.10 9.23
CA ILE A 63 -0.02 1.12 9.53
C ILE A 63 -0.69 2.16 8.62
N ALA A 64 -1.60 1.70 7.77
CA ALA A 64 -2.53 2.55 7.03
C ALA A 64 -3.79 2.77 7.87
N TYR A 65 -3.92 3.95 8.46
CA TYR A 65 -5.06 4.27 9.32
C TYR A 65 -6.35 4.56 8.53
N PRO A 66 -7.52 4.29 9.12
CA PRO A 66 -8.83 4.61 8.53
C PRO A 66 -8.92 6.05 8.03
N GLY A 67 -9.47 6.24 6.82
CA GLY A 67 -9.75 7.53 6.17
C GLY A 67 -8.54 8.42 5.99
N GLN A 68 -7.35 7.84 5.91
CA GLN A 68 -6.10 8.55 5.64
C GLN A 68 -5.42 8.02 4.37
N ILE A 69 -4.65 8.90 3.75
CA ILE A 69 -3.65 8.57 2.75
C ILE A 69 -2.32 8.44 3.48
N THR A 70 -1.74 7.24 3.49
CA THR A 70 -0.39 6.98 4.00
C THR A 70 0.61 7.02 2.85
N ARG A 71 1.66 7.82 2.96
CA ARG A 71 2.68 7.98 1.91
C ARG A 71 4.00 7.35 2.30
N VAL A 72 4.55 6.52 1.41
CA VAL A 72 5.85 5.87 1.60
C VAL A 72 6.76 6.05 0.39
N ARG A 73 8.07 6.17 0.66
CA ARG A 73 9.09 6.30 -0.37
C ARG A 73 10.04 5.12 -0.33
N ALA A 74 10.02 4.35 -1.41
CA ALA A 74 10.84 3.17 -1.62
C ALA A 74 11.68 3.31 -2.89
N THR A 75 12.82 2.63 -2.92
CA THR A 75 13.65 2.42 -4.11
C THR A 75 13.72 0.92 -4.36
N PHE A 76 13.28 0.49 -5.54
CA PHE A 76 13.31 -0.91 -5.96
C PHE A 76 14.49 -1.11 -6.92
N ASP A 77 15.39 -2.04 -6.59
CA ASP A 77 16.68 -2.21 -7.26
C ASP A 77 17.01 -3.65 -7.67
N LEU A 78 16.18 -4.62 -7.26
CA LEU A 78 16.31 -6.01 -7.67
C LEU A 78 15.13 -6.39 -8.59
N PRO A 79 15.38 -6.69 -9.87
CA PRO A 79 14.32 -7.13 -10.78
C PRO A 79 13.68 -8.44 -10.34
N GLY A 80 12.35 -8.54 -10.48
CA GLY A 80 11.61 -9.74 -10.11
C GLY A 80 10.12 -9.50 -9.86
N LEU A 81 9.42 -10.59 -9.61
CA LEU A 81 8.02 -10.61 -9.17
C LEU A 81 7.98 -10.70 -7.64
N TYR A 82 7.29 -9.74 -7.02
CA TYR A 82 7.15 -9.62 -5.57
C TYR A 82 5.68 -9.39 -5.21
N VAL A 83 5.38 -9.32 -3.91
CA VAL A 83 4.03 -9.05 -3.41
C VAL A 83 4.03 -7.91 -2.40
N TRP A 84 2.89 -7.26 -2.29
CA TRP A 84 2.57 -6.40 -1.16
C TRP A 84 1.18 -6.76 -0.67
N HIS A 85 0.98 -6.69 0.64
CA HIS A 85 -0.23 -7.20 1.27
C HIS A 85 -0.49 -6.56 2.62
N CYS A 86 -1.73 -6.71 3.09
CA CYS A 86 -2.03 -6.53 4.50
C CYS A 86 -1.38 -7.68 5.28
N HIS A 87 -0.79 -7.38 6.45
CA HIS A 87 -0.12 -8.35 7.30
C HIS A 87 -1.05 -8.87 8.43
N ILE A 88 -2.36 -8.65 8.30
CA ILE A 88 -3.38 -9.41 9.02
C ILE A 88 -3.62 -10.64 8.16
N VAL A 89 -3.23 -11.82 8.65
CA VAL A 89 -3.25 -13.07 7.87
C VAL A 89 -4.64 -13.37 7.32
N GLU A 90 -5.68 -13.11 8.11
CA GLU A 90 -7.04 -13.29 7.67
C GLU A 90 -7.41 -12.32 6.54
N HIS A 91 -6.84 -11.12 6.47
CA HIS A 91 -7.06 -10.23 5.34
C HIS A 91 -6.19 -10.63 4.14
N GLU A 92 -4.94 -11.03 4.37
CA GLU A 92 -4.00 -11.53 3.36
C GLU A 92 -4.60 -12.71 2.57
N ASP A 93 -5.05 -13.74 3.28
CA ASP A 93 -5.63 -14.96 2.71
C ASP A 93 -7.04 -14.72 2.13
N ASN A 94 -7.75 -13.68 2.58
CA ASN A 94 -9.01 -13.23 1.96
C ASN A 94 -8.75 -12.12 0.92
N GLU A 95 -7.80 -12.36 0.03
CA GLU A 95 -7.50 -11.58 -1.19
C GLU A 95 -6.90 -10.16 -0.99
N MET A 96 -6.49 -9.76 0.22
CA MET A 96 -5.80 -8.46 0.45
C MET A 96 -4.28 -8.54 0.18
N MET A 97 -3.92 -9.23 -0.90
CA MET A 97 -2.55 -9.39 -1.41
C MET A 97 -2.53 -9.14 -2.92
N ARG A 98 -1.52 -8.41 -3.40
CA ARG A 98 -1.34 -8.14 -4.84
C ARG A 98 0.11 -8.36 -5.28
N PRO A 99 0.34 -8.89 -6.48
CA PRO A 99 1.66 -8.93 -7.08
C PRO A 99 2.09 -7.53 -7.54
N PHE A 100 3.40 -7.29 -7.57
CA PHE A 100 4.01 -6.21 -8.32
C PHE A 100 5.32 -6.67 -8.95
N CYS A 101 5.68 -6.05 -10.08
CA CYS A 101 6.92 -6.32 -10.78
C CYS A 101 7.90 -5.17 -10.59
N VAL A 102 9.16 -5.51 -10.32
CA VAL A 102 10.32 -4.63 -10.52
C VAL A 102 10.95 -5.03 -11.86
N SER A 103 10.79 -4.19 -12.88
CA SER A 103 11.24 -4.51 -14.24
C SER A 103 12.73 -4.22 -14.42
N ASP A 104 13.40 -5.09 -15.19
CA ASP A 104 14.71 -4.81 -15.77
C ASP A 104 14.50 -4.33 -17.21
N PRO A 105 14.88 -3.08 -17.56
CA PRO A 105 14.79 -2.59 -18.92
C PRO A 105 15.58 -3.44 -19.94
N SER A 106 16.62 -4.15 -19.50
CA SER A 106 17.43 -5.05 -20.33
C SER A 106 16.84 -6.44 -20.48
N ASN A 107 15.87 -6.82 -19.65
CA ASN A 107 15.15 -8.09 -19.70
C ASN A 107 13.64 -7.92 -19.42
N PRO A 108 12.87 -7.39 -20.39
CA PRO A 108 11.43 -7.14 -20.21
C PRO A 108 10.58 -8.39 -20.00
N ALA A 109 11.09 -9.56 -20.40
CA ALA A 109 10.38 -10.84 -20.31
C ALA A 109 10.26 -11.37 -18.87
N ALA A 110 11.05 -10.85 -17.92
CA ALA A 110 11.00 -11.25 -16.52
C ALA A 110 9.72 -10.78 -15.79
N CYS A 111 8.93 -9.91 -16.42
CA CYS A 111 7.67 -9.41 -15.90
C CYS A 111 6.58 -9.47 -16.97
N PRO A 112 5.81 -10.56 -17.05
CA PRO A 112 4.67 -10.60 -17.96
C PRO A 112 3.68 -9.47 -17.59
N PRO A 113 3.07 -8.80 -18.58
CA PRO A 113 2.03 -7.80 -18.31
C PRO A 113 0.91 -8.47 -17.52
N SER A 114 0.42 -7.82 -16.47
CA SER A 114 -0.84 -8.18 -15.84
C SER A 114 -1.99 -7.67 -16.71
N ASP A 115 -2.26 -8.36 -17.81
CA ASP A 115 -3.38 -8.13 -18.73
C ASP A 115 -4.76 -8.44 -18.12
N GLY A 116 -4.89 -8.34 -16.79
CA GLY A 116 -6.12 -8.59 -16.05
C GLY A 116 -6.58 -10.04 -16.07
N GLY A 117 -5.84 -10.94 -16.74
CA GLY A 117 -6.03 -12.38 -16.70
C GLY A 117 -5.28 -12.99 -15.52
N GLU A 118 -5.83 -14.07 -14.98
CA GLU A 118 -5.22 -14.91 -13.95
C GLU A 118 -3.70 -15.03 -14.12
N MET A 119 -2.95 -14.82 -13.04
CA MET A 119 -1.55 -15.23 -13.02
C MET A 119 -1.49 -16.74 -13.26
N PRO A 120 -0.77 -17.22 -14.29
CA PRO A 120 -0.70 -18.65 -14.57
C PRO A 120 -0.13 -19.40 -13.35
N GLY A 121 -0.96 -20.26 -12.74
CA GLY A 121 -0.54 -21.15 -11.66
C GLY A 121 -0.79 -20.66 -10.23
N MET A 122 -1.54 -19.57 -10.02
CA MET A 122 -2.10 -19.25 -8.69
C MET A 122 -3.58 -19.60 -8.67
N PRO A 123 -3.99 -20.74 -8.07
CA PRO A 123 -5.40 -20.99 -7.84
C PRO A 123 -5.94 -19.93 -6.85
N MET A 124 -7.16 -19.47 -7.13
CA MET A 124 -7.99 -18.67 -6.22
C MET A 124 -8.08 -19.32 -4.84
#